data_AF-A0A3C0YDB5-F1
#
_entry.id   AF-A0A3C0YDB5-F1
#
_cell.length_a   1.000
_cell.length_b   1.000
_cell.length_c   1.000
_cell.angle_alpha   90.00
_cell.angle_beta   90.00
_cell.angle_gamma   90.00
#
_symmetry.space_group_name_H-M   'P 1'
#
loop_
_entity.id
_entity.type
_entity.pdbx_description
1 polymer ?
#
loop_
_entity_poly.entity_id
_entity_poly.type
_entity_poly.pdbx_seq_one_letter_code
_entity_poly.pdbx_strand_id
1 'polypeptide(L)'
;RMAAELGLALIAPDTSPRGANVPGEADSWDFGVGAGFYLDASQAPWSRHYRMESYLTTELLPLLTSTLPLDAEHIGIFGHSMGGHGALTLALRHPSLFKSVSAFAPICAPSQCPWGRKAFAGYLGADESGWLAHDATALMTGLPSAPYPGGILIDQGLADQFL
;
A
#
# COMPACT_ATOMS: atom_id res chain seq x y z
N ARG A 1 -3.10 -11.66 -20.60
CA ARG A 1 -2.23 -12.32 -21.61
C ARG A 1 -0.85 -12.61 -21.02
N MET A 2 -0.05 -11.59 -20.69
CA MET A 2 1.30 -11.78 -20.13
C MET A 2 1.36 -12.65 -18.86
N ALA A 3 0.48 -12.44 -17.86
CA ALA A 3 0.47 -13.26 -16.65
C ALA A 3 0.29 -14.77 -16.94
N ALA A 4 -0.57 -15.13 -17.89
CA ALA A 4 -0.77 -16.51 -18.30
C ALA A 4 0.45 -17.08 -19.06
N GLU A 5 1.08 -16.27 -19.92
CA GLU A 5 2.30 -16.66 -20.65
C GLU A 5 3.48 -16.90 -19.70
N LEU A 6 3.56 -16.14 -18.60
CA LEU A 6 4.61 -16.24 -17.58
C LEU A 6 4.28 -17.22 -16.45
N GLY A 7 3.07 -17.81 -16.44
CA GLY A 7 2.63 -18.69 -15.36
C GLY A 7 2.44 -17.99 -14.00
N LEU A 8 2.08 -16.71 -14.01
CA LEU A 8 1.88 -15.89 -12.81
C LEU A 8 0.40 -15.82 -12.42
N ALA A 9 0.11 -16.03 -11.13
CA ALA A 9 -1.17 -15.64 -10.54
C ALA A 9 -1.18 -14.13 -10.27
N LEU A 10 -2.33 -13.49 -10.50
CA LEU A 10 -2.56 -12.08 -10.14
C LEU A 10 -3.64 -12.00 -9.07
N ILE A 11 -3.28 -11.42 -7.92
CA ILE A 11 -4.18 -11.18 -6.80
C ILE A 11 -4.49 -9.68 -6.76
N ALA A 12 -5.78 -9.33 -6.87
CA ALA A 12 -6.26 -7.95 -6.87
C ALA A 12 -7.23 -7.73 -5.71
N PRO A 13 -6.73 -7.39 -4.51
CA PRO A 13 -7.56 -7.15 -3.34
C PRO A 13 -8.31 -5.83 -3.44
N ASP A 14 -9.35 -5.69 -2.61
CA ASP A 14 -10.05 -4.43 -2.45
C ASP A 14 -9.17 -3.38 -1.71
N THR A 15 -9.57 -2.11 -1.75
CA THR A 15 -8.74 -0.97 -1.29
C THR A 15 -9.07 -0.44 0.10
N SER A 16 -10.15 -0.96 0.72
CA SER A 16 -10.59 -0.62 2.06
C SER A 16 -11.51 -1.73 2.60
N PRO A 17 -11.80 -1.77 3.92
CA PRO A 17 -12.97 -2.50 4.40
C PRO A 17 -14.25 -2.03 3.70
N ARG A 18 -15.25 -2.92 3.63
CA ARG A 18 -16.59 -2.63 3.11
C ARG A 18 -17.62 -2.94 4.19
N GLY A 19 -18.65 -2.09 4.30
CA GLY A 19 -19.72 -2.26 5.29
C GLY A 19 -19.24 -2.14 6.74
N ALA A 20 -18.20 -1.35 7.00
CA ALA A 20 -17.69 -1.13 8.36
C ALA A 20 -18.63 -0.24 9.20
N ASN A 21 -19.53 0.52 8.55
CA ASN A 21 -20.50 1.42 9.17
C ASN A 21 -19.84 2.45 10.09
N VAL A 22 -18.65 2.91 9.69
CA VAL A 22 -17.94 3.97 10.40
C VAL A 22 -18.53 5.33 10.00
N PRO A 23 -18.90 6.22 10.95
CA PRO A 23 -19.40 7.54 10.61
C PRO A 23 -18.44 8.32 9.69
N GLY A 24 -18.98 8.81 8.58
CA GLY A 24 -18.23 9.58 7.59
C GLY A 24 -17.37 8.78 6.61
N GLU A 25 -17.44 7.44 6.64
CA GLU A 25 -16.58 6.60 5.78
C GLU A 25 -16.87 6.71 4.28
N ALA A 26 -18.03 7.25 3.90
CA ALA A 26 -18.42 7.44 2.51
C ALA A 26 -18.62 8.92 2.14
N ASP A 27 -18.23 9.85 3.02
CA ASP A 27 -18.46 11.29 2.81
C ASP A 27 -17.55 11.90 1.75
N SER A 28 -16.41 11.24 1.48
CA SER A 28 -15.40 11.73 0.54
C SER A 28 -14.76 10.59 -0.23
N TRP A 29 -14.31 10.86 -1.45
CA TRP A 29 -13.65 9.86 -2.31
C TRP A 29 -12.19 9.60 -1.90
N ASP A 30 -11.58 10.57 -1.22
CA ASP A 30 -10.16 10.60 -0.86
C ASP A 30 -9.91 10.13 0.59
N PHE A 31 -10.93 9.62 1.28
CA PHE A 31 -10.81 9.12 2.65
C PHE A 31 -11.94 8.14 2.98
N GLY A 32 -11.64 7.06 3.70
CA GLY A 32 -12.63 6.03 4.05
C GLY A 32 -12.76 4.96 2.97
N VAL A 33 -14.00 4.66 2.58
CA VAL A 33 -14.38 3.62 1.62
C VAL A 33 -13.70 3.88 0.28
N GLY A 34 -12.84 2.94 -0.14
CA GLY A 34 -12.04 3.05 -1.36
C GLY A 34 -10.66 3.67 -1.17
N ALA A 35 -10.38 4.22 0.02
CA ALA A 35 -9.20 5.03 0.32
C ALA A 35 -8.52 4.59 1.64
N GLY A 36 -8.27 3.28 1.82
CA GLY A 36 -7.69 2.74 3.05
C GLY A 36 -6.18 2.96 3.23
N PHE A 37 -5.49 3.53 2.22
CA PHE A 37 -4.07 3.92 2.27
C PHE A 37 -3.06 2.82 2.66
N TYR A 38 -3.46 1.55 2.60
CA TYR A 38 -2.58 0.39 2.84
C TYR A 38 -1.80 0.44 4.16
N LEU A 39 -2.41 1.02 5.19
CA LEU A 39 -1.89 1.13 6.54
C LEU A 39 -2.84 0.51 7.56
N ASP A 40 -2.36 0.34 8.78
CA ASP A 40 -3.18 0.06 9.95
C ASP A 40 -3.47 1.37 10.70
N ALA A 41 -4.73 1.81 10.67
CA ALA A 41 -5.16 3.01 11.37
C ALA A 41 -5.00 2.85 12.89
N SER A 42 -4.53 3.90 13.56
CA SER A 42 -4.42 3.97 15.02
C SER A 42 -5.55 4.78 15.65
N GLN A 43 -6.16 5.71 14.91
CA GLN A 43 -7.20 6.59 15.42
C GLN A 43 -8.57 5.94 15.39
N ALA A 44 -9.33 6.11 16.47
CA ALA A 44 -10.76 5.80 16.49
C ALA A 44 -11.53 6.82 15.62
N PRO A 45 -12.63 6.43 14.96
CA PRO A 45 -13.21 5.08 14.92
C PRO A 45 -12.55 4.10 13.92
N TRP A 46 -11.59 4.58 13.12
CA TRP A 46 -11.02 3.87 11.97
C TRP A 46 -10.22 2.62 12.35
N SER A 47 -9.49 2.65 13.46
CA SER A 47 -8.58 1.58 13.93
C SER A 47 -9.23 0.21 14.11
N ARG A 48 -10.57 0.17 14.22
CA ARG A 48 -11.33 -1.08 14.29
C ARG A 48 -11.37 -1.85 12.98
N HIS A 49 -11.40 -1.16 11.84
CA HIS A 49 -11.70 -1.77 10.53
C HIS A 49 -10.66 -1.45 9.44
N TYR A 50 -10.00 -0.29 9.53
CA TYR A 50 -9.05 0.19 8.53
C TYR A 50 -7.65 -0.37 8.83
N ARG A 51 -7.50 -1.67 8.61
CA ARG A 51 -6.28 -2.45 8.89
C ARG A 51 -5.72 -3.09 7.63
N MET A 52 -5.49 -2.27 6.60
CA MET A 52 -5.19 -2.77 5.26
C MET A 52 -3.79 -3.38 5.16
N GLU A 53 -2.82 -2.89 5.95
CA GLU A 53 -1.48 -3.50 6.04
C GLU A 53 -1.59 -4.91 6.62
N SER A 54 -2.25 -5.07 7.77
CA SER A 54 -2.48 -6.38 8.39
C SER A 54 -3.29 -7.31 7.51
N TYR A 55 -4.37 -6.82 6.90
CA TYR A 55 -5.22 -7.59 5.99
C TYR A 55 -4.40 -8.20 4.84
N LEU A 56 -3.51 -7.42 4.22
CA LEU A 56 -2.71 -7.92 3.11
C LEU A 56 -1.60 -8.87 3.57
N THR A 57 -0.81 -8.46 4.56
CA THR A 57 0.44 -9.12 4.91
C THR A 57 0.26 -10.32 5.84
N THR A 58 -0.76 -10.30 6.70
CA THR A 58 -0.94 -11.28 7.78
C THR A 58 -2.17 -12.16 7.58
N GLU A 59 -3.18 -11.70 6.84
CA GLU A 59 -4.41 -12.46 6.60
C GLU A 59 -4.48 -13.00 5.17
N LEU A 60 -4.56 -12.12 4.17
CA LEU A 60 -4.84 -12.48 2.79
C LEU A 60 -3.72 -13.29 2.16
N LEU A 61 -2.47 -12.82 2.22
CA LEU A 61 -1.35 -13.53 1.61
C LEU A 61 -1.20 -14.95 2.18
N PRO A 62 -1.15 -15.16 3.52
CA PRO A 62 -1.09 -16.51 4.10
C PRO A 62 -2.30 -17.38 3.75
N LEU A 63 -3.51 -16.81 3.71
CA LEU A 63 -4.72 -17.55 3.33
C LEU A 63 -4.61 -18.06 1.88
N LEU A 64 -4.20 -17.20 0.95
CA LEU A 64 -4.11 -17.55 -0.46
C LEU A 64 -3.01 -18.58 -0.72
N THR A 65 -1.82 -18.41 -0.14
CA THR A 65 -0.68 -19.33 -0.36
C THR A 65 -0.89 -20.70 0.28
N SER A 66 -1.73 -20.79 1.33
CA SER A 66 -2.11 -22.08 1.92
C SER A 66 -3.28 -22.77 1.23
N THR A 67 -4.11 -22.03 0.48
CA THR A 67 -5.36 -22.55 -0.12
C THR A 67 -5.24 -22.80 -1.63
N LEU A 68 -4.42 -22.02 -2.32
CA LEU A 68 -4.26 -22.05 -3.77
C LEU A 68 -2.86 -22.58 -4.14
N PRO A 69 -2.66 -23.07 -5.38
CA PRO A 69 -1.34 -23.53 -5.85
C PRO A 69 -0.41 -22.34 -6.15
N LEU A 70 -0.05 -21.57 -5.13
CA LEU A 70 0.83 -20.41 -5.20
C LEU A 70 2.17 -20.70 -4.54
N ASP A 71 3.24 -20.14 -5.10
CA ASP A 71 4.56 -20.20 -4.51
C ASP A 71 4.72 -19.07 -3.47
N ALA A 72 4.72 -19.44 -2.19
CA ALA A 72 4.84 -18.49 -1.08
C ALA A 72 6.23 -17.80 -1.01
N GLU A 73 7.26 -18.38 -1.63
CA GLU A 73 8.62 -17.85 -1.60
C GLU A 73 8.88 -16.84 -2.74
N HIS A 74 8.03 -16.82 -3.78
CA HIS A 74 8.22 -15.99 -4.97
C HIS A 74 7.05 -15.03 -5.20
N ILE A 75 6.85 -14.12 -4.25
CA ILE A 75 5.80 -13.10 -4.30
C ILE A 75 6.38 -11.76 -4.75
N GLY A 76 5.76 -11.13 -5.73
CA GLY A 76 6.00 -9.74 -6.11
C GLY A 76 4.81 -8.85 -5.73
N ILE A 77 5.04 -7.55 -5.56
CA ILE A 77 3.99 -6.56 -5.30
C ILE A 77 4.10 -5.39 -6.27
N PHE A 78 2.96 -4.92 -6.75
CA PHE A 78 2.90 -3.69 -7.53
C PHE A 78 1.54 -3.02 -7.37
N GLY A 79 1.44 -1.76 -7.76
CA GLY A 79 0.18 -1.05 -7.70
C GLY A 79 0.18 0.28 -8.43
N HIS A 80 -0.98 0.93 -8.44
CA HIS A 80 -1.21 2.20 -9.11
C HIS A 80 -1.63 3.30 -8.13
N SER A 81 -1.05 4.50 -8.21
CA SER A 81 -1.42 5.65 -7.37
C SER A 81 -1.34 5.33 -5.87
N MET A 82 -2.45 5.40 -5.12
CA MET A 82 -2.51 4.93 -3.73
C MET A 82 -2.04 3.46 -3.59
N GLY A 83 -2.34 2.60 -4.56
CA GLY A 83 -1.84 1.23 -4.62
C GLY A 83 -0.34 1.14 -4.90
N GLY A 84 0.21 2.09 -5.67
CA GLY A 84 1.65 2.20 -5.89
C GLY A 84 2.37 2.63 -4.60
N HIS A 85 1.76 3.55 -3.85
CA HIS A 85 2.17 3.87 -2.49
C HIS A 85 2.19 2.63 -1.59
N GLY A 86 1.08 1.87 -1.53
CA GLY A 86 0.99 0.65 -0.74
C GLY A 86 2.03 -0.38 -1.14
N ALA A 87 2.26 -0.58 -2.44
CA ALA A 87 3.29 -1.50 -2.93
C ALA A 87 4.69 -1.12 -2.43
N LEU A 88 5.06 0.15 -2.54
CA LEU A 88 6.37 0.65 -2.09
C LEU A 88 6.53 0.56 -0.57
N THR A 89 5.54 1.02 0.20
CA THR A 89 5.65 1.04 1.68
C THR A 89 5.64 -0.36 2.26
N LEU A 90 4.77 -1.25 1.79
CA LEU A 90 4.73 -2.64 2.24
C LEU A 90 6.01 -3.40 1.89
N ALA A 91 6.56 -3.21 0.68
CA ALA A 91 7.84 -3.79 0.28
C ALA A 91 8.99 -3.38 1.20
N LEU A 92 9.05 -2.09 1.58
CA LEU A 92 10.11 -1.56 2.45
C LEU A 92 9.94 -1.97 3.92
N ARG A 93 8.70 -2.07 4.41
CA ARG A 93 8.40 -2.46 5.80
C ARG A 93 8.45 -3.97 6.03
N HIS A 94 8.22 -4.76 4.98
CA HIS A 94 8.17 -6.23 5.02
C HIS A 94 9.15 -6.85 4.01
N PRO A 95 10.47 -6.59 4.14
CA PRO A 95 11.47 -6.93 3.11
C PRO A 95 11.61 -8.43 2.84
N SER A 96 11.14 -9.31 3.74
CA SER A 96 11.15 -10.76 3.53
C SER A 96 10.02 -11.25 2.63
N LEU A 97 8.91 -10.50 2.52
CA LEU A 97 7.70 -10.95 1.84
C LEU A 97 7.77 -10.79 0.31
N PHE A 98 8.42 -9.73 -0.18
CA PHE A 98 8.32 -9.35 -1.60
C PHE A 98 9.68 -9.38 -2.30
N LYS A 99 9.82 -10.25 -3.30
CA LYS A 99 11.06 -10.43 -4.10
C LYS A 99 11.24 -9.35 -5.16
N SER A 100 10.16 -8.69 -5.56
CA SER A 100 10.18 -7.58 -6.51
C SER A 100 9.07 -6.59 -6.18
N VAL A 101 9.34 -5.31 -6.45
CA VAL A 101 8.36 -4.23 -6.33
C VAL A 101 8.38 -3.33 -7.57
N SER A 102 7.20 -2.92 -8.03
CA SER A 102 7.03 -1.88 -9.05
C SER A 102 5.80 -1.02 -8.78
N ALA A 103 5.68 0.12 -9.47
CA ALA A 103 4.51 0.98 -9.34
C ALA A 103 4.21 1.80 -10.60
N PHE A 104 2.93 2.10 -10.80
CA PHE A 104 2.44 3.04 -11.80
C PHE A 104 1.94 4.31 -11.10
N ALA A 105 2.50 5.46 -11.46
CA ALA A 105 2.18 6.77 -10.88
C ALA A 105 2.01 6.76 -9.35
N PRO A 106 2.96 6.22 -8.56
CA PRO A 106 2.81 6.08 -7.11
C PRO A 106 2.76 7.41 -6.38
N ILE A 107 2.00 7.45 -5.28
CA ILE A 107 2.16 8.51 -4.27
C ILE A 107 3.42 8.21 -3.43
N CYS A 108 4.59 8.69 -3.88
CA CYS A 108 5.87 8.36 -3.24
C CYS A 108 6.07 9.00 -1.85
N ALA A 109 5.57 10.23 -1.65
CA ALA A 109 5.76 11.02 -0.43
C ALA A 109 4.42 11.51 0.15
N PRO A 110 3.54 10.61 0.62
CA PRO A 110 2.22 10.97 1.14
C PRO A 110 2.24 11.97 2.30
N SER A 111 3.31 12.01 3.12
CA SER A 111 3.47 13.01 4.18
C SER A 111 3.60 14.44 3.65
N GLN A 112 3.94 14.59 2.37
CA GLN A 112 4.23 15.86 1.69
C GLN A 112 3.20 16.25 0.63
N CYS A 113 2.10 15.49 0.46
CA CYS A 113 1.03 15.83 -0.49
C CYS A 113 -0.33 16.01 0.20
N PRO A 114 -1.25 16.84 -0.34
CA PRO A 114 -2.53 17.14 0.32
C PRO A 114 -3.36 15.89 0.66
N TRP A 115 -3.42 14.93 -0.27
CA TRP A 115 -4.21 13.72 -0.09
C TRP A 115 -3.62 12.84 1.03
N GLY A 116 -2.32 12.57 0.99
CA GLY A 116 -1.67 11.76 2.03
C GLY A 116 -1.73 12.41 3.41
N ARG A 117 -1.55 13.73 3.51
CA ARG A 117 -1.70 14.46 4.78
C ARG A 117 -3.11 14.34 5.36
N LYS A 118 -4.16 14.42 4.53
CA LYS A 118 -5.55 14.21 4.97
C LYS A 118 -5.75 12.79 5.49
N ALA A 119 -5.32 11.78 4.73
CA ALA A 119 -5.46 10.38 5.11
C ALA A 119 -4.69 10.05 6.40
N PHE A 120 -3.43 10.48 6.51
CA PHE A 120 -2.61 10.24 7.69
C PHE A 120 -3.12 10.97 8.93
N ALA A 121 -3.57 12.21 8.81
CA ALA A 121 -4.20 12.92 9.92
C ALA A 121 -5.45 12.17 10.43
N GLY A 122 -6.27 11.65 9.52
CA GLY A 122 -7.47 10.90 9.87
C GLY A 122 -7.20 9.51 10.47
N TYR A 123 -6.24 8.77 9.91
CA TYR A 123 -5.98 7.39 10.31
C TYR A 123 -4.92 7.23 11.40
N LEU A 124 -3.87 8.05 11.38
CA LEU A 124 -2.71 7.95 12.26
C LEU A 124 -2.71 9.03 13.35
N GLY A 125 -3.40 10.15 13.12
CA GLY A 125 -3.54 11.28 14.05
C GLY A 125 -2.69 12.47 13.64
N ALA A 126 -2.81 13.56 14.41
CA ALA A 126 -2.17 14.85 14.11
C ALA A 126 -0.66 14.87 14.36
N ASP A 127 -0.10 13.88 15.07
CA ASP A 127 1.34 13.75 15.25
C ASP A 127 1.99 13.20 13.97
N GLU A 128 2.62 14.10 13.21
CA GLU A 128 3.25 13.77 11.93
C GLU A 128 4.49 12.87 12.09
N SER A 129 5.05 12.73 13.30
CA SER A 129 6.23 11.89 13.51
C SER A 129 5.97 10.41 13.16
N GLY A 130 4.74 9.93 13.38
CA GLY A 130 4.31 8.58 13.03
C GLY A 130 4.09 8.37 11.53
N TRP A 131 3.94 9.44 10.75
CA TRP A 131 3.60 9.35 9.33
C TRP A 131 4.76 8.85 8.48
N LEU A 132 6.00 9.16 8.89
CA LEU A 132 7.21 8.79 8.14
C LEU A 132 7.39 7.27 8.05
N ALA A 133 6.86 6.51 9.02
CA ALA A 133 6.85 5.06 8.96
C ALA A 133 5.97 4.52 7.81
N HIS A 134 5.09 5.35 7.25
CA HIS A 134 4.17 5.01 6.17
C HIS A 134 4.49 5.80 4.90
N ASP A 135 5.68 6.41 4.76
CA ASP A 135 6.05 7.22 3.60
C ASP A 135 7.22 6.57 2.86
N ALA A 136 7.05 6.22 1.58
CA ALA A 136 8.06 5.46 0.84
C ALA A 136 9.37 6.24 0.66
N THR A 137 9.30 7.55 0.43
CA THR A 137 10.49 8.43 0.35
C THR A 137 11.21 8.49 1.69
N ALA A 138 10.47 8.65 2.80
CA ALA A 138 11.07 8.71 4.13
C ALA A 138 11.71 7.36 4.52
N LEU A 139 11.01 6.25 4.28
CA LEU A 139 11.51 4.89 4.51
C LEU A 139 12.78 4.63 3.71
N MET A 140 12.79 4.94 2.41
CA MET A 140 13.95 4.73 1.55
C MET A 140 15.17 5.55 2.00
N THR A 141 14.94 6.79 2.44
CA THR A 141 16.00 7.68 2.94
C THR A 141 16.65 7.14 4.22
N GLY A 142 15.89 6.40 5.04
CA GLY A 142 16.39 5.76 6.26
C GLY A 142 17.20 4.48 6.04
N LEU A 143 17.22 3.92 4.82
CA LEU A 143 17.92 2.67 4.54
C LEU A 143 19.42 2.90 4.27
N PRO A 144 20.30 2.03 4.80
CA PRO A 144 21.75 2.15 4.59
C PRO A 144 22.18 1.73 3.18
N SER A 145 21.35 1.00 2.45
CA SER A 145 21.62 0.50 1.11
C SER A 145 20.31 0.25 0.35
N ALA A 146 20.41 0.09 -0.97
CA ALA A 146 19.26 -0.20 -1.81
C ALA A 146 18.65 -1.58 -1.46
N PRO A 147 17.36 -1.66 -1.11
CA PRO A 147 16.73 -2.92 -0.68
C PRO A 147 16.49 -3.90 -1.85
N TYR A 148 16.40 -3.38 -3.08
CA TYR A 148 16.25 -4.17 -4.30
C TYR A 148 17.45 -3.92 -5.23
N PRO A 149 18.46 -4.80 -5.26
CA PRO A 149 19.67 -4.63 -6.08
C PRO A 149 19.38 -4.52 -7.58
N GLY A 150 18.31 -5.17 -8.05
CA GLY A 150 17.83 -5.07 -9.43
C GLY A 150 17.05 -3.78 -9.75
N GLY A 151 16.88 -2.91 -8.76
CA GLY A 151 16.10 -1.68 -8.87
C GLY A 151 14.61 -1.88 -8.58
N ILE A 152 13.91 -0.75 -8.45
CA ILE A 152 12.45 -0.66 -8.36
C ILE A 152 11.97 0.01 -9.65
N LEU A 153 11.03 -0.64 -10.36
CA LEU A 153 10.46 -0.08 -11.59
C LEU A 153 9.32 0.88 -11.26
N ILE A 154 9.39 2.12 -11.73
CA ILE A 154 8.31 3.11 -11.63
C ILE A 154 8.02 3.66 -13.01
N ASP A 155 6.77 3.55 -13.44
CA ASP A 155 6.27 4.17 -14.66
C ASP A 155 5.37 5.37 -14.33
N GLN A 156 5.68 6.54 -14.91
CA GLN A 156 4.93 7.78 -14.71
C GLN A 156 4.62 8.44 -16.05
N GLY A 157 3.34 8.77 -16.26
CA GLY A 157 2.93 9.61 -17.38
C GLY A 157 3.25 11.08 -17.10
N LEU A 158 3.94 11.75 -18.02
CA LEU A 158 4.28 13.18 -17.88
C LEU A 158 3.08 14.12 -18.08
N ALA A 159 1.94 13.60 -18.56
CA ALA A 159 0.68 14.33 -18.73
C ALA A 159 -0.33 14.04 -17.62
N ASP A 160 0.09 13.38 -16.54
CA ASP A 160 -0.74 13.13 -15.37
C ASP A 160 -1.04 14.45 -14.64
N GLN A 161 -2.31 14.67 -14.30
CA GLN A 161 -2.75 15.88 -13.59
C GLN A 161 -2.39 15.86 -12.10
N PHE A 162 -1.94 14.72 -11.58
CA PHE A 162 -1.57 14.51 -10.18
C PHE A 162 -0.04 14.49 -9.94
N LEU A 163 0.78 14.72 -10.98
CA LEU A 163 2.25 14.77 -10.86
C LEU A 163 2.75 16.01 -10.12
#